data_AF-A0A932LQM7-F1
#
_entry.id   AF-A0A932LQM7-F1
#
_cell.length_a   1.000
_cell.length_b   1.000
_cell.length_c   1.000
_cell.angle_alpha   90.00
_cell.angle_beta   90.00
_cell.angle_gamma   90.00
#
_symmetry.space_group_name_H-M   'P 1'
#
loop_
_entity.id
_entity.type
_entity.pdbx_description
1 polymer ?
#
loop_
_entity_poly.entity_id
_entity_poly.type
_entity_poly.pdbx_seq_one_letter_code
_entity_poly.pdbx_strand_id
1 'polypeptide(L)'
;MAFVSVRDGFDLSTASGRLHMQIIAAMSEYERALITERVVAGQVAARRRGAVFGRPRTGVDAARVRKLRQSGATWEKVAAVLGVPRSVCQRAI
;
A
#
# COMPACT_ATOMS: atom_id res chain seq x y z
N MET A 1 1.59 23.27 27.70
CA MET A 1 0.63 22.20 28.07
C MET A 1 1.41 20.90 28.29
N ALA A 2 1.17 20.21 29.40
CA ALA A 2 1.73 18.87 29.67
C ALA A 2 0.61 17.83 29.58
N PHE A 3 0.93 16.64 29.06
CA PHE A 3 -0.01 15.52 28.99
C PHE A 3 -0.04 14.78 30.33
N VAL A 4 -1.25 14.55 30.86
CA VAL A 4 -1.47 13.81 32.10
C VAL A 4 -2.54 12.75 31.86
N SER A 5 -2.19 11.47 32.02
CA SER A 5 -3.18 10.39 32.10
C SER A 5 -3.65 10.25 33.54
N VAL A 6 -4.94 10.58 33.75
CA VAL A 6 -5.59 10.47 35.06
C VAL A 6 -5.80 9.01 35.48
N ARG A 7 -6.00 8.12 34.51
CA ARG A 7 -6.26 6.69 34.78
C ARG A 7 -4.98 5.92 35.09
N ASP A 8 -3.93 6.20 34.34
CA ASP A 8 -2.69 5.43 34.39
C ASP A 8 -1.63 6.10 35.30
N GLY A 9 -1.93 7.30 35.82
CA GLY A 9 -1.03 8.07 36.67
C GLY A 9 0.19 8.66 35.94
N PHE A 10 0.16 8.74 34.61
CA PHE A 10 1.27 9.29 33.83
C PHE A 10 1.19 10.81 33.75
N ASP A 11 2.09 11.52 34.43
CA ASP A 11 2.26 12.97 34.28
C ASP A 11 3.58 13.31 33.58
N LEU A 12 3.51 13.77 32.32
CA LEU A 12 4.68 14.17 31.53
C LEU A 12 5.29 15.52 31.95
N SER A 13 4.69 16.23 32.90
CA SER A 13 5.30 17.40 33.52
C SER A 13 6.49 17.03 34.42
N THR A 14 6.51 15.80 34.94
CA THR A 14 7.57 15.28 35.82
C THR A 14 8.73 14.67 35.04
N ALA A 15 9.93 14.67 35.62
CA ALA A 15 11.10 14.01 35.01
C ALA A 15 10.89 12.49 34.83
N SER A 16 10.27 11.84 35.82
CA SER A 16 9.96 10.42 35.78
C SER A 16 8.92 10.09 34.69
N GLY A 17 7.85 10.89 34.56
CA GLY A 17 6.85 10.69 33.52
C GLY A 17 7.40 10.83 32.11
N ARG A 18 8.31 11.80 31.87
CA ARG A 18 9.01 11.92 30.59
C ARG A 18 9.88 10.70 30.28
N LEU A 19 10.62 10.19 31.26
CA LEU A 19 11.43 8.99 31.10
C LEU A 19 10.56 7.78 30.73
N HIS A 20 9.47 7.55 31.45
CA HIS A 20 8.56 6.44 31.15
C HIS A 20 7.97 6.54 29.75
N MET A 21 7.58 7.75 29.31
CA MET A 21 7.09 7.95 27.96
C MET A 21 8.16 7.66 26.90
N GLN A 22 9.41 8.04 27.13
CA GLN A 22 10.50 7.72 26.21
C GLN A 22 10.71 6.21 26.08
N ILE A 23 10.63 5.48 27.19
CA ILE A 23 10.74 4.01 27.20
C ILE A 23 9.58 3.38 26.41
N ILE A 24 8.34 3.81 26.67
CA ILE A 24 7.16 3.29 25.97
C ILE A 24 7.23 3.61 24.47
N ALA A 25 7.67 4.81 24.11
CA ALA A 25 7.85 5.21 22.72
C ALA A 25 8.89 4.32 22.01
N ALA A 26 10.05 4.11 22.64
CA ALA A 26 11.10 3.25 22.11
C ALA A 26 10.62 1.79 21.94
N MET A 27 9.87 1.27 22.93
CA MET A 27 9.28 -0.07 22.84
C MET A 27 8.25 -0.16 21.71
N SER A 28 7.41 0.85 21.55
CA SER A 28 6.41 0.90 20.46
C SER A 28 7.06 0.91 19.08
N GLU A 29 8.16 1.65 18.93
CA GLU A 29 8.94 1.68 17.69
C GLU A 29 9.57 0.31 17.39
N TYR A 30 10.16 -0.33 18.40
CA TYR A 30 10.72 -1.67 18.28
C TYR A 30 9.68 -2.71 17.86
N GLU A 31 8.51 -2.73 18.49
CA GLU A 31 7.42 -3.64 18.12
C GLU A 31 6.95 -3.40 16.67
N ARG A 32 6.85 -2.13 16.26
CA ARG A 32 6.48 -1.77 14.89
C ARG A 32 7.51 -2.27 13.87
N ALA A 33 8.80 -2.18 14.19
CA ALA A 33 9.87 -2.71 13.37
C ALA A 33 9.76 -4.24 13.22
N LEU A 34 9.58 -4.97 14.33
CA LEU A 34 9.41 -6.43 14.31
C LEU A 34 8.20 -6.89 13.48
N ILE A 35 7.06 -6.18 13.59
CA ILE A 35 5.88 -6.48 12.76
C ILE A 35 6.22 -6.30 11.28
N THR A 36 6.91 -5.22 10.94
CA THR A 36 7.31 -4.91 9.56
C THR A 36 8.24 -5.99 9.01
N GLU A 37 9.26 -6.39 9.77
CA GLU A 37 10.19 -7.46 9.40
C GLU A 37 9.45 -8.78 9.11
N ARG A 38 8.51 -9.16 9.97
CA ARG A 38 7.69 -10.36 9.78
C ARG A 38 6.81 -10.28 8.54
N VAL A 39 6.18 -9.12 8.29
CA VAL A 39 5.35 -8.91 7.10
C VAL A 39 6.20 -9.03 5.83
N VAL A 40 7.38 -8.41 5.80
CA VAL A 40 8.30 -8.48 4.66
C VAL A 40 8.75 -9.93 4.42
N ALA A 41 9.15 -10.65 5.46
CA ALA A 41 9.52 -12.06 5.36
C ALA A 41 8.37 -12.92 4.81
N GLY A 42 7.15 -12.70 5.30
CA GLY A 42 5.94 -13.35 4.81
C GLY A 42 5.64 -13.05 3.34
N GLN A 43 5.77 -11.78 2.93
CA GLN A 43 5.60 -11.36 1.53
C GLN A 43 6.63 -12.02 0.62
N VAL A 44 7.90 -12.09 1.02
CA VAL A 44 8.96 -12.76 0.26
C VAL A 44 8.64 -14.24 0.09
N ALA A 45 8.24 -14.93 1.15
CA ALA A 45 7.85 -16.34 1.10
C ALA A 45 6.63 -16.56 0.18
N ALA A 46 5.62 -15.69 0.26
CA ALA A 46 4.44 -15.76 -0.60
C ALA A 46 4.78 -15.49 -2.08
N ARG A 47 5.66 -14.51 -2.38
CA ARG A 47 6.15 -14.29 -3.75
C ARG A 47 6.89 -15.50 -4.30
N ARG A 48 7.71 -16.17 -3.48
CA ARG A 48 8.39 -17.42 -3.87
C ARG A 48 7.41 -18.56 -4.19
N ARG A 49 6.25 -18.58 -3.54
CA ARG A 49 5.14 -19.51 -3.84
C ARG A 49 4.29 -19.08 -5.04
N GLY A 50 4.63 -17.98 -5.72
CA GLY A 50 3.90 -17.49 -6.88
C GLY A 50 2.71 -16.58 -6.56
N ALA A 51 2.57 -16.11 -5.31
CA ALA A 51 1.49 -15.19 -4.97
C ALA A 51 1.66 -13.85 -5.72
N VAL A 52 0.61 -13.45 -6.43
CA VAL A 52 0.53 -12.16 -7.13
C VAL A 52 -0.12 -11.14 -6.19
N PHE A 53 0.62 -10.07 -5.89
CA PHE A 53 0.16 -8.98 -5.03
C PHE A 53 -0.34 -7.78 -5.84
N GLY A 54 -1.21 -6.99 -5.22
CA GLY A 54 -1.75 -5.76 -5.82
C GLY A 54 -3.07 -5.98 -6.56
N ARG A 55 -3.59 -4.90 -7.16
CA ARG A 55 -4.86 -4.94 -7.89
C ARG A 55 -4.69 -5.84 -9.13
N PRO A 56 -5.58 -6.83 -9.35
CA PRO A 56 -5.57 -7.61 -10.58
C PRO A 56 -5.58 -6.70 -11.80
N ARG A 57 -4.77 -7.03 -12.82
CA ARG A 57 -4.83 -6.32 -14.10
C ARG A 57 -6.22 -6.53 -14.67
N THR A 58 -6.88 -5.45 -15.05
CA THR A 58 -8.08 -5.50 -15.89
C THR A 58 -7.74 -6.35 -17.12
N GLY A 59 -8.48 -7.45 -17.34
CA GLY A 59 -8.21 -8.48 -18.35
C GLY A 59 -8.35 -8.04 -19.81
N VAL A 60 -8.04 -6.78 -20.09
CA VAL A 60 -7.99 -6.22 -21.43
C VAL A 60 -6.73 -6.73 -22.11
N ASP A 61 -6.92 -7.32 -23.29
CA ASP A 61 -5.82 -7.79 -24.12
C ASP A 61 -5.01 -6.60 -24.65
N ALA A 62 -3.85 -6.37 -24.04
CA ALA A 62 -2.92 -5.31 -24.39
C ALA A 62 -2.49 -5.37 -25.87
N ALA A 63 -2.36 -6.56 -26.45
CA ALA A 63 -1.98 -6.72 -27.86
C ALA A 63 -3.09 -6.19 -28.78
N ARG A 64 -4.35 -6.45 -28.43
CA ARG A 64 -5.50 -5.95 -29.19
C ARG A 64 -5.65 -4.44 -29.08
N VAL A 65 -5.42 -3.85 -27.90
CA VAL A 65 -5.37 -2.39 -27.74
C VAL A 65 -4.27 -1.79 -28.63
N ARG A 66 -3.07 -2.38 -28.60
CA ARG A 66 -1.89 -1.93 -29.36
C ARG A 66 -2.14 -2.00 -30.86
N LYS A 67 -2.75 -3.08 -31.36
CA LYS A 67 -3.13 -3.25 -32.77
C LYS A 67 -4.13 -2.19 -33.24
N LEU A 68 -5.18 -1.93 -32.46
CA LEU A 68 -6.18 -0.89 -32.79
C LEU A 68 -5.59 0.52 -32.77
N ARG A 69 -4.63 0.79 -31.89
CA ARG A 69 -3.91 2.07 -31.87
C ARG A 69 -2.98 2.23 -33.08
N GLN A 70 -2.30 1.16 -33.49
CA GLN A 70 -1.47 1.15 -34.70
C GLN A 70 -2.30 1.33 -35.98
N SER A 71 -3.55 0.86 -36.00
CA SER A 71 -4.48 1.12 -37.11
C SER A 71 -5.09 2.53 -37.10
N GLY A 72 -4.60 3.44 -36.24
CA GLY A 72 -5.04 4.83 -36.17
C GLY A 72 -6.34 5.09 -35.40
N ALA A 73 -6.92 4.10 -34.70
CA ALA A 73 -8.17 4.31 -33.96
C ALA A 73 -7.97 5.22 -32.74
N THR A 74 -8.89 6.16 -32.49
CA THR A 74 -8.85 7.02 -31.30
C THR A 74 -9.11 6.21 -30.03
N TRP A 75 -8.72 6.75 -28.88
CA TRP A 75 -8.92 6.07 -27.60
C TRP A 75 -10.40 5.86 -27.26
N GLU A 76 -11.30 6.75 -27.66
CA GLU A 76 -12.75 6.55 -27.50
C GLU A 76 -13.22 5.34 -28.29
N LYS A 77 -12.73 5.20 -29.54
CA LYS A 77 -13.08 4.09 -30.41
C LYS A 77 -12.52 2.76 -29.90
N VAL A 78 -11.29 2.77 -29.37
CA VAL A 78 -10.68 1.59 -28.75
C VAL A 78 -11.46 1.15 -27.49
N ALA A 79 -11.84 2.12 -26.64
CA ALA A 79 -12.64 1.88 -25.45
C ALA A 79 -14.03 1.30 -25.80
N ALA A 80 -14.70 1.87 -26.80
CA ALA A 80 -15.99 1.39 -27.28
C ALA A 80 -15.92 -0.04 -27.82
N VAL A 81 -14.89 -0.36 -28.63
CA VAL A 81 -14.70 -1.70 -29.20
C VAL A 81 -14.38 -2.75 -28.13
N LEU A 82 -13.66 -2.36 -27.07
CA LEU A 82 -13.23 -3.28 -26.02
C LEU A 82 -14.17 -3.29 -24.80
N GLY A 83 -15.22 -2.47 -24.79
CA GLY A 83 -16.18 -2.39 -23.69
C GLY A 83 -15.58 -1.96 -22.35
N VAL A 84 -14.48 -1.22 -22.37
CA VAL A 84 -13.76 -0.78 -21.16
C VAL A 84 -13.51 0.73 -21.15
N PRO A 85 -13.42 1.38 -19.98
CA PRO A 85 -13.12 2.81 -19.91
C PRO A 85 -11.80 3.16 -20.58
N ARG A 86 -11.72 4.36 -21.18
CA ARG A 86 -10.50 4.88 -21.82
C ARG A 86 -9.25 4.76 -20.92
N SER A 87 -9.38 5.02 -19.63
CA SER A 87 -8.28 4.92 -18.66
C SER A 87 -7.73 3.49 -18.51
N VAL A 88 -8.56 2.48 -18.72
CA VAL A 88 -8.15 1.08 -18.74
C VAL A 88 -7.38 0.76 -20.01
N CYS A 89 -7.85 1.21 -21.18
CA CYS A 89 -7.13 1.05 -22.45
C CYS A 89 -5.74 1.70 -22.41
N GLN A 90 -5.64 2.91 -21.84
CA GLN A 90 -4.37 3.63 -21.73
C GLN A 90 -3.38 2.95 -20.80
N ARG A 91 -3.85 2.38 -19.68
CA ARG A 91 -3.01 1.65 -18.72
C ARG A 91 -2.63 0.24 -19.19
N ALA A 92 -3.33 -0.29 -20.19
CA ALA A 92 -3.11 -1.65 -20.69
C ALA A 92 -1.87 -1.77 -21.58
N ILE A 93 -1.46 -0.69 -22.25
CA ILE A 93 -0.31 -0.66 -23.18
C ILE A 93 0.91 -0.02 -22.54
#